data_AF-A0ABC9VQ45-F1
#
_entry.id   AF-A0ABC9VQ45-F1
#
_cell.length_a   1.000
_cell.length_b   1.000
_cell.length_c   1.000
_cell.angle_alpha   90.00
_cell.angle_beta   90.00
_cell.angle_gamma   90.00
#
_symmetry.space_group_name_H-M   'P 1'
#
loop_
_entity.id
_entity.type
_entity.pdbx_description
1 polymer ?
#
loop_
_entity_poly.entity_id
_entity_poly.type
_entity_poly.pdbx_seq_one_letter_code
_entity_poly.pdbx_strand_id
1 'polypeptide(L)'
;MDKFSDEEKQKLADMQEQFKAAQKEEPANLREHLPAINEVHYKGFLSDIAVFLITFFIVADFCYDLHLSFSYYIFRPTKTVAIMDFMLFADLSLFPVMTKWIMAETSTFAVVNFGVVFLIAKVVEILTQYFGAKETVKDSQIMRIVMNKSFVIRSVFDLVINIILIIMSLYIPRVAMILYLIIPVISFIFPNRIRLTNKD
;
A
#
# COMPACT_ATOMS: atom_id res chain seq x y z
N MET A 1 66.25 -8.15 -12.18
CA MET A 1 65.87 -7.21 -13.25
C MET A 1 65.01 -7.99 -14.22
N ASP A 2 63.71 -7.85 -13.99
CA ASP A 2 62.69 -8.83 -14.31
C ASP A 2 62.48 -9.02 -15.81
N LYS A 3 62.60 -10.30 -16.21
CA LYS A 3 61.99 -10.82 -17.42
C LYS A 3 60.48 -10.83 -17.22
N PHE A 4 59.84 -9.68 -17.38
CA PHE A 4 58.46 -9.70 -17.88
C PHE A 4 58.57 -10.15 -19.33
N SER A 5 58.43 -11.47 -19.51
CA SER A 5 58.58 -12.16 -20.80
C SER A 5 57.65 -11.48 -21.80
N ASP A 6 58.12 -11.22 -23.03
CA ASP A 6 57.31 -10.59 -24.08
C ASP A 6 55.98 -11.32 -24.31
N GLU A 7 55.95 -12.61 -23.96
CA GLU A 7 54.78 -13.49 -23.91
C GLU A 7 53.69 -13.03 -22.91
N GLU A 8 54.06 -12.49 -21.75
CA GLU A 8 53.12 -11.97 -20.75
C GLU A 8 52.53 -10.62 -21.18
N LYS A 9 53.33 -9.78 -21.83
CA LYS A 9 52.85 -8.52 -22.42
C LYS A 9 51.88 -8.78 -23.56
N GLN A 10 52.14 -9.81 -24.37
CA GLN A 10 51.26 -10.20 -25.45
C GLN A 10 49.96 -10.82 -24.91
N LYS A 11 50.03 -11.68 -23.88
CA LYS A 11 48.83 -12.16 -23.19
C LYS A 11 48.02 -11.02 -22.54
N LEU A 12 48.67 -9.98 -22.01
CA LEU A 12 47.96 -8.82 -21.47
C LEU A 12 47.26 -8.01 -22.57
N ALA A 13 47.92 -7.84 -23.72
CA ALA A 13 47.35 -7.15 -24.87
C ALA A 13 46.13 -7.89 -25.43
N ASP A 14 46.25 -9.20 -25.62
CA ASP A 14 45.16 -10.06 -26.08
C ASP A 14 44.01 -10.09 -25.07
N MET A 15 44.32 -10.13 -23.77
CA MET A 15 43.31 -10.09 -22.72
C MET A 15 42.59 -8.74 -22.67
N GLN A 16 43.31 -7.63 -22.84
CA GLN A 16 42.70 -6.29 -22.94
C GLN A 16 41.85 -6.12 -24.20
N GLU A 17 42.27 -6.72 -25.31
CA GLU A 17 41.51 -6.72 -26.56
C GLU A 17 40.26 -7.59 -26.44
N GLN A 18 40.35 -8.75 -25.77
CA GLN A 18 39.19 -9.56 -25.39
C GLN A 18 38.28 -8.87 -24.40
N PHE A 19 38.78 -8.12 -23.41
CA PHE A 19 37.94 -7.31 -22.51
C PHE A 19 37.24 -6.17 -23.27
N LYS A 20 37.91 -5.54 -24.24
CA LYS A 20 37.29 -4.52 -25.11
C LYS A 20 36.28 -5.13 -26.07
N ALA A 21 36.56 -6.31 -26.63
CA ALA A 21 35.64 -7.05 -27.48
C ALA A 21 34.43 -7.55 -26.68
N ALA A 22 34.64 -8.07 -25.47
CA ALA A 22 33.59 -8.52 -24.55
C ALA A 22 32.75 -7.37 -23.98
N GLN A 23 33.30 -6.17 -23.79
CA GLN A 23 32.51 -4.95 -23.50
C GLN A 23 31.69 -4.48 -24.71
N LYS A 24 32.14 -4.78 -25.93
CA LYS A 24 31.44 -4.44 -27.18
C LYS A 24 30.37 -5.49 -27.55
N GLU A 25 30.60 -6.73 -27.14
CA GLU A 25 29.68 -7.87 -27.23
C GLU A 25 28.83 -8.04 -25.96
N GLU A 26 28.98 -7.17 -24.95
CA GLU A 26 28.08 -7.13 -23.81
C GLU A 26 26.67 -6.99 -24.38
N PRO A 27 25.85 -8.05 -24.27
CA PRO A 27 24.74 -8.20 -25.18
C PRO A 27 23.76 -7.05 -24.94
N ALA A 28 23.30 -6.44 -26.03
CA ALA A 28 22.32 -5.34 -25.99
C ALA A 28 21.05 -5.71 -25.19
N ASN A 29 20.86 -7.00 -24.87
CA ASN A 29 19.81 -7.54 -24.00
C ASN A 29 19.95 -7.14 -22.50
N LEU A 30 21.14 -6.76 -22.00
CA LEU A 30 21.31 -6.36 -20.60
C LEU A 30 21.00 -4.86 -20.41
N ARG A 31 21.16 -4.07 -21.47
CA ARG A 31 20.74 -2.67 -21.53
C ARG A 31 19.23 -2.49 -21.71
N GLU A 32 18.52 -3.53 -22.14
CA GLU A 32 17.05 -3.53 -22.21
C GLU A 32 16.38 -3.57 -20.82
N HIS A 33 17.11 -3.97 -19.77
CA HIS A 33 16.56 -4.08 -18.40
C HIS A 33 16.80 -2.85 -17.52
N LEU A 34 17.66 -1.93 -17.92
CA LEU A 34 17.74 -0.60 -17.30
C LEU A 34 16.91 0.34 -18.17
N PRO A 35 15.85 0.99 -17.64
CA PRO A 35 15.11 1.94 -18.44
C PRO A 35 16.07 3.03 -18.87
N ALA A 36 16.47 3.01 -20.15
CA ALA A 36 17.10 4.15 -20.78
C ALA A 36 16.17 5.32 -20.50
N ILE A 37 16.67 6.33 -19.78
CA ILE A 37 15.91 7.53 -19.44
C ILE A 37 15.72 8.35 -20.73
N ASN A 38 14.89 7.82 -21.63
CA ASN A 38 14.31 8.54 -22.75
C ASN A 38 13.12 9.32 -22.19
N GLU A 39 12.91 10.55 -22.63
CA GLU A 39 11.85 11.45 -22.11
C GLU A 39 10.44 10.82 -22.13
N VAL A 40 10.21 9.85 -23.02
CA VAL A 40 8.97 9.06 -23.12
C VAL A 40 8.75 8.12 -21.91
N HIS A 41 9.81 7.64 -21.26
CA HIS A 41 9.74 6.81 -20.05
C HIS A 41 9.56 7.62 -18.75
N TYR A 42 9.87 8.92 -18.76
CA TYR A 42 9.77 9.76 -17.56
C TYR A 42 8.32 9.91 -17.08
N LYS A 43 7.34 9.98 -18.01
CA LYS A 43 5.91 10.02 -17.66
C LYS A 43 5.45 8.72 -16.98
N GLY A 44 5.89 7.57 -17.48
CA GLY A 44 5.57 6.27 -16.87
C GLY A 44 6.17 6.15 -15.48
N PHE A 45 7.44 6.55 -15.32
CA PHE A 45 8.11 6.59 -14.03
C PHE A 45 7.39 7.49 -13.00
N LEU A 46 6.97 8.70 -13.41
CA LEU A 46 6.23 9.61 -12.54
C LEU A 46 4.87 9.03 -12.14
N SER A 47 4.19 8.33 -13.05
CA SER A 47 2.93 7.63 -12.74
C SER A 47 3.14 6.52 -11.72
N ASP A 48 4.22 5.74 -11.84
CA ASP A 48 4.53 4.68 -10.88
C ASP A 48 4.89 5.25 -9.49
N ILE A 49 5.58 6.40 -9.43
CA ILE A 49 5.79 7.15 -8.17
C ILE A 49 4.46 7.58 -7.55
N ALA A 50 3.53 8.11 -8.36
CA ALA A 50 2.23 8.54 -7.88
C ALA A 50 1.42 7.36 -7.30
N VAL A 51 1.39 6.22 -8.02
CA VAL A 51 0.78 4.98 -7.54
C VAL A 51 1.39 4.54 -6.21
N PHE A 52 2.72 4.56 -6.10
CA PHE A 52 3.42 4.21 -4.87
C PHE A 52 3.03 5.12 -3.70
N LEU A 53 3.08 6.44 -3.87
CA LEU A 53 2.76 7.41 -2.81
C LEU A 53 1.31 7.29 -2.34
N ILE A 54 0.37 7.20 -3.28
CA ILE A 54 -1.06 7.06 -2.98
C ILE A 54 -1.31 5.76 -2.20
N THR A 55 -0.73 4.66 -2.68
CA THR A 55 -0.86 3.36 -2.00
C THR A 55 -0.24 3.39 -0.62
N PHE A 56 0.92 4.04 -0.45
CA PHE A 56 1.57 4.20 0.84
C PHE A 56 0.64 4.89 1.85
N PHE A 57 -0.02 5.98 1.47
CA PHE A 57 -0.97 6.67 2.36
C PHE A 57 -2.19 5.81 2.71
N ILE A 58 -2.74 5.07 1.74
CA ILE A 58 -3.84 4.12 1.98
C ILE A 58 -3.41 3.09 3.02
N VAL A 59 -2.29 2.40 2.78
CA VAL A 59 -1.78 1.36 3.68
C VAL A 59 -1.45 1.94 5.05
N ALA A 60 -0.88 3.14 5.10
CA ALA A 60 -0.55 3.81 6.35
C ALA A 60 -1.80 4.17 7.18
N ASP A 61 -2.90 4.60 6.55
CA ASP A 61 -4.18 4.87 7.22
C ASP A 61 -4.74 3.60 7.89
N PHE A 62 -4.78 2.47 7.17
CA PHE A 62 -5.18 1.17 7.72
C PHE A 62 -4.26 0.69 8.85
N CYS A 63 -2.93 0.75 8.64
CA CYS A 63 -1.96 0.36 9.65
C CYS A 63 -2.06 1.24 10.91
N TYR A 64 -2.36 2.53 10.75
CA TYR A 64 -2.55 3.44 11.87
C TYR A 64 -3.79 3.10 12.69
N ASP A 65 -4.93 2.86 12.04
CA ASP A 65 -6.17 2.48 12.72
C ASP A 65 -6.06 1.10 13.41
N LEU A 66 -5.38 0.17 12.75
CA LEU A 66 -5.07 -1.13 13.33
C LEU A 66 -4.14 -0.99 14.55
N HIS A 67 -3.07 -0.19 14.46
CA HIS A 67 -2.12 0.00 15.56
C HIS A 67 -2.78 0.67 16.78
N LEU A 68 -3.62 1.69 16.55
CA LEU A 68 -4.46 2.26 17.61
C LEU A 68 -5.32 1.18 18.26
N SER A 69 -5.91 0.31 17.45
CA SER A 69 -6.77 -0.75 17.96
C SER A 69 -6.00 -1.76 18.82
N PHE A 70 -4.80 -2.15 18.41
CA PHE A 70 -3.92 -2.99 19.22
C PHE A 70 -3.49 -2.30 20.51
N SER A 71 -3.07 -1.04 20.44
CA SER A 71 -2.59 -0.28 21.60
C SER A 71 -3.66 -0.06 22.66
N TYR A 72 -4.92 0.15 22.26
CA TYR A 72 -5.99 0.45 23.20
C TYR A 72 -6.81 -0.78 23.61
N TYR A 73 -6.93 -1.80 22.76
CA TYR A 73 -7.97 -2.83 22.93
C TYR A 73 -7.48 -4.28 22.86
N ILE A 74 -6.34 -4.55 22.21
CA ILE A 74 -5.83 -5.92 22.00
C ILE A 74 -4.55 -6.12 22.79
N PHE A 75 -4.69 -6.21 24.12
CA PHE A 75 -3.55 -6.40 25.03
C PHE A 75 -2.92 -7.81 24.93
N ARG A 76 -3.69 -8.80 24.43
CA ARG A 76 -3.21 -10.15 24.13
C ARG A 76 -3.77 -10.66 22.79
N PRO A 77 -3.02 -10.57 21.68
CA PRO A 77 -3.46 -11.10 20.40
C PRO A 77 -3.65 -12.62 20.48
N THR A 78 -4.85 -13.09 20.10
CA THR A 78 -5.12 -14.52 19.94
C THR A 78 -4.72 -14.98 18.53
N LYS A 79 -4.64 -16.30 18.33
CA LYS A 79 -4.33 -16.88 17.00
C LYS A 79 -5.29 -16.37 15.91
N THR A 80 -6.57 -16.19 16.22
CA THR A 80 -7.57 -15.69 15.28
C THR A 80 -7.31 -14.25 14.86
N VAL A 81 -6.97 -13.37 15.80
CA VAL A 81 -6.63 -11.97 15.52
C VAL A 81 -5.40 -11.88 14.63
N ALA A 82 -4.38 -12.71 14.88
CA ALA A 82 -3.17 -12.76 14.04
C ALA A 82 -3.47 -13.24 12.61
N ILE A 83 -4.36 -14.23 12.43
CA ILE A 83 -4.75 -14.69 11.09
C ILE A 83 -5.49 -13.59 10.31
N MET A 84 -6.41 -12.87 10.98
CA MET A 84 -7.13 -11.77 10.34
C MET A 84 -6.23 -10.59 9.99
N ASP A 85 -5.22 -10.32 10.84
CA ASP A 85 -4.18 -9.33 10.56
C ASP A 85 -3.38 -9.69 9.29
N PHE A 86 -2.96 -10.95 9.15
CA PHE A 86 -2.30 -11.39 7.92
C PHE A 86 -3.21 -11.32 6.69
N MET A 87 -4.50 -11.62 6.85
CA MET A 87 -5.49 -11.47 5.77
C MET A 87 -5.63 -9.99 5.35
N LEU A 88 -5.65 -9.07 6.31
CA LEU A 88 -5.66 -7.64 6.04
C LEU A 88 -4.38 -7.21 5.31
N PHE A 89 -3.21 -7.68 5.70
CA PHE A 89 -1.97 -7.39 4.98
C PHE A 89 -1.96 -7.94 3.55
N ALA A 90 -2.59 -9.10 3.33
CA ALA A 90 -2.77 -9.63 1.98
C ALA A 90 -3.63 -8.69 1.12
N ASP A 91 -4.76 -8.21 1.65
CA ASP A 91 -5.60 -7.22 0.97
C ASP A 91 -4.85 -5.89 0.75
N LEU A 92 -4.07 -5.45 1.75
CA LEU A 92 -3.28 -4.22 1.65
C LEU A 92 -2.25 -4.29 0.52
N SER A 93 -1.68 -5.48 0.29
CA SER A 93 -0.74 -5.74 -0.80
C SER A 93 -1.38 -5.67 -2.20
N LEU A 94 -2.71 -5.69 -2.29
CA LEU A 94 -3.45 -5.56 -3.55
C LEU A 94 -3.68 -4.09 -3.95
N PHE A 95 -3.63 -3.14 -3.01
CA PHE A 95 -3.82 -1.72 -3.32
C PHE A 95 -2.84 -1.13 -4.36
N PRO A 96 -1.56 -1.49 -4.46
CA PRO A 96 -0.69 -1.00 -5.54
C PRO A 96 -1.22 -1.38 -6.92
N VAL A 97 -1.70 -2.62 -7.05
CA VAL A 97 -2.26 -3.14 -8.31
C VAL A 97 -3.56 -2.40 -8.64
N MET A 98 -4.45 -2.25 -7.66
CA MET A 98 -5.73 -1.58 -7.86
C MET A 98 -5.56 -0.08 -8.14
N THR A 99 -4.64 0.59 -7.45
CA THR A 99 -4.31 2.00 -7.65
C THR A 99 -3.77 2.24 -9.05
N LYS A 100 -2.86 1.37 -9.52
CA LYS A 100 -2.36 1.41 -10.90
C LYS A 100 -3.50 1.21 -11.91
N TRP A 101 -4.41 0.28 -11.65
CA TRP A 101 -5.52 -0.02 -12.56
C TRP A 101 -6.49 1.15 -12.71
N ILE A 102 -6.93 1.77 -11.60
CA ILE A 102 -7.86 2.91 -11.66
C ILE A 102 -7.23 4.16 -12.27
N MET A 103 -5.91 4.33 -12.15
CA MET A 103 -5.19 5.44 -12.77
C MET A 103 -4.94 5.21 -14.28
N ALA A 104 -4.78 3.96 -14.70
CA ALA A 104 -4.58 3.60 -16.10
C ALA A 104 -5.87 3.72 -16.91
N GLU A 105 -6.99 3.25 -16.36
CA GLU A 105 -8.30 3.32 -17.02
C GLU A 105 -9.38 3.77 -16.05
N THR A 106 -9.93 4.96 -16.29
CA THR A 106 -10.96 5.56 -15.44
C THR A 106 -12.35 5.01 -15.77
N SER A 107 -12.48 3.69 -15.89
CA SER A 107 -13.76 3.02 -16.19
C SER A 107 -14.57 2.81 -14.91
N THR A 108 -15.90 2.82 -15.02
CA THR A 108 -16.79 2.48 -13.89
C THR A 108 -16.43 1.12 -13.30
N PHE A 109 -16.07 0.15 -14.15
CA PHE A 109 -15.65 -1.17 -13.72
C PHE A 109 -14.40 -1.13 -12.83
N ALA A 110 -13.35 -0.40 -13.23
CA ALA A 110 -12.14 -0.29 -12.43
C ALA A 110 -12.40 0.37 -11.06
N VAL A 111 -13.16 1.48 -11.04
CA VAL A 111 -13.46 2.22 -9.80
C VAL A 111 -14.34 1.42 -8.85
N VAL A 112 -15.34 0.70 -9.36
CA VAL A 112 -16.17 -0.20 -8.53
C VAL A 112 -15.33 -1.32 -7.92
N ASN A 113 -14.48 -1.99 -8.69
CA ASN A 113 -13.63 -3.06 -8.16
C ASN A 113 -12.65 -2.53 -7.11
N PHE A 114 -12.07 -1.35 -7.32
CA PHE A 114 -11.26 -0.69 -6.30
C PHE A 114 -12.05 -0.44 -5.01
N GLY A 115 -13.27 0.08 -5.14
CA GLY A 115 -14.18 0.27 -4.01
C GLY A 115 -14.48 -1.04 -3.27
N VAL A 116 -14.71 -2.14 -4.00
CA VAL A 116 -14.96 -3.46 -3.42
C VAL A 116 -13.75 -3.99 -2.65
N VAL A 117 -12.53 -3.90 -3.21
CA VAL A 117 -11.30 -4.29 -2.50
C VAL A 117 -11.12 -3.46 -1.23
N PHE A 118 -11.35 -2.15 -1.31
CA PHE A 118 -11.29 -1.27 -0.15
C PHE A 118 -12.34 -1.63 0.90
N LEU A 119 -13.56 -1.99 0.48
CA LEU A 119 -14.64 -2.43 1.36
C LEU A 119 -14.26 -3.73 2.09
N ILE A 120 -13.69 -4.70 1.36
CA ILE A 120 -13.22 -5.97 1.96
C ILE A 120 -12.17 -5.68 3.02
N ALA A 121 -11.14 -4.87 2.71
CA ALA A 121 -10.12 -4.49 3.66
C ALA A 121 -10.72 -3.83 4.92
N LYS A 122 -11.69 -2.92 4.77
CA LYS A 122 -12.40 -2.30 5.90
C LYS A 122 -13.21 -3.29 6.72
N VAL A 123 -13.87 -4.26 6.08
CA VAL A 123 -14.60 -5.31 6.80
C VAL A 123 -13.65 -6.20 7.59
N VAL A 124 -12.54 -6.64 7.00
CA VAL A 124 -11.52 -7.44 7.69
C VAL A 124 -10.93 -6.66 8.86
N GLU A 125 -10.63 -5.38 8.69
CA GLU A 125 -10.16 -4.49 9.76
C GLU A 125 -11.14 -4.45 10.95
N ILE A 126 -12.43 -4.23 10.68
CA ILE A 126 -13.50 -4.22 11.70
C ILE A 126 -13.61 -5.57 12.42
N LEU A 127 -13.50 -6.68 11.68
CA LEU A 127 -13.53 -8.01 12.27
C LEU A 127 -12.33 -8.24 13.19
N THR A 128 -11.11 -7.86 12.77
CA THR A 128 -9.91 -7.93 13.60
C THR A 128 -10.08 -7.14 14.90
N GLN A 129 -10.64 -5.94 14.81
CA GLN A 129 -10.94 -5.09 15.96
C GLN A 129 -11.99 -5.72 16.89
N TYR A 130 -13.07 -6.28 16.32
CA TYR A 130 -14.14 -6.93 17.09
C TYR A 130 -13.65 -8.18 17.82
N PHE A 131 -12.95 -9.10 17.13
CA PHE A 131 -12.42 -10.32 17.75
C PHE A 131 -11.29 -10.01 18.75
N GLY A 132 -10.45 -9.02 18.44
CA GLY A 132 -9.41 -8.55 19.35
C GLY A 132 -9.98 -7.96 20.64
N ALA A 133 -11.02 -7.13 20.53
CA ALA A 133 -11.69 -6.57 21.69
C ALA A 133 -12.45 -7.63 22.49
N LYS A 134 -13.12 -8.60 21.84
CA LYS A 134 -13.93 -9.66 22.48
C LYS A 134 -13.11 -10.60 23.38
N GLU A 135 -11.87 -10.90 23.01
CA GLU A 135 -11.02 -11.81 23.80
C GLU A 135 -10.41 -11.10 25.03
N THR A 136 -10.24 -9.78 25.00
CA THR A 136 -9.85 -8.95 26.15
C THR A 136 -10.97 -8.82 27.20
N VAL A 137 -12.21 -9.23 26.89
CA VAL A 137 -13.43 -9.09 27.73
C VAL A 137 -13.47 -10.03 28.93
N LYS A 138 -12.54 -10.98 29.05
CA LYS A 138 -12.45 -11.79 30.28
C LYS A 138 -11.94 -11.02 31.49
N ASP A 139 -11.38 -9.82 31.31
CA ASP A 139 -10.86 -9.00 32.41
C ASP A 139 -11.23 -7.51 32.27
N SER A 140 -11.92 -6.99 33.28
CA SER A 140 -12.22 -5.57 33.56
C SER A 140 -13.47 -4.89 32.94
N GLN A 141 -14.16 -4.19 33.83
CA GLN A 141 -15.38 -3.39 33.66
C GLN A 141 -15.21 -2.14 32.76
N ILE A 142 -14.08 -1.98 32.06
CA ILE A 142 -13.76 -0.82 31.20
C ILE A 142 -14.47 -0.93 29.84
N MET A 143 -14.90 -2.14 29.47
CA MET A 143 -15.62 -2.48 28.24
C MET A 143 -16.94 -1.70 28.04
N ARG A 144 -17.69 -1.38 29.11
CA ARG A 144 -19.04 -0.80 28.93
C ARG A 144 -19.06 0.71 28.64
N ILE A 145 -17.96 1.40 28.95
CA ILE A 145 -17.80 2.85 28.75
C ILE A 145 -17.11 3.16 27.42
N VAL A 146 -16.24 2.26 26.94
CA VAL A 146 -15.44 2.49 25.71
C VAL A 146 -16.00 1.76 24.48
N MET A 147 -16.76 0.67 24.66
CA MET A 147 -17.33 -0.13 23.56
C MET A 147 -18.63 0.45 22.96
N ASN A 148 -19.09 1.65 23.31
CA ASN A 148 -20.37 2.16 22.82
C ASN A 148 -20.26 3.54 22.14
N LYS A 149 -20.69 3.56 20.88
CA LYS A 149 -20.82 4.70 19.95
C LYS A 149 -19.56 5.11 19.18
N SER A 150 -18.53 5.73 19.76
CA SER A 150 -17.56 6.46 18.91
C SER A 150 -16.76 5.61 17.92
N PHE A 151 -16.30 4.41 18.32
CA PHE A 151 -15.56 3.52 17.42
C PHE A 151 -16.46 2.90 16.33
N VAL A 152 -17.60 2.31 16.73
CA VAL A 152 -18.56 1.73 15.77
C VAL A 152 -19.11 2.79 14.82
N ILE A 153 -19.43 3.99 15.32
CA ILE A 153 -19.90 5.11 14.48
C ILE A 153 -18.82 5.50 13.47
N ARG A 154 -17.54 5.54 13.88
CA ARG A 154 -16.44 5.87 12.98
C ARG A 154 -16.26 4.80 11.91
N SER A 155 -16.18 3.52 12.29
CA SER A 155 -16.05 2.43 11.33
C SER A 155 -17.25 2.35 10.37
N VAL A 156 -18.46 2.62 10.87
CA VAL A 156 -19.67 2.72 10.04
C VAL A 156 -19.62 3.93 9.12
N PHE A 157 -19.09 5.07 9.57
CA PHE A 157 -18.94 6.26 8.74
C PHE A 157 -17.98 6.03 7.58
N ASP A 158 -16.82 5.41 7.82
CA ASP A 158 -15.85 5.08 6.77
C ASP A 158 -16.44 4.06 5.76
N LEU A 159 -17.22 3.10 6.26
CA LEU A 159 -17.93 2.13 5.42
C LEU A 159 -19.03 2.79 4.57
N VAL A 160 -19.81 3.70 5.16
CA VAL A 160 -20.85 4.46 4.45
C VAL A 160 -20.25 5.37 3.39
N ILE A 161 -19.16 6.08 3.69
CA ILE A 161 -18.43 6.87 2.70
C ILE A 161 -17.99 5.98 1.54
N ASN A 162 -17.42 4.81 1.84
CA ASN A 162 -17.00 3.88 0.79
C ASN A 162 -18.18 3.45 -0.10
N ILE A 163 -19.33 3.06 0.48
CA ILE A 163 -20.53 2.70 -0.29
C ILE A 163 -21.02 3.87 -1.15
N ILE A 164 -21.04 5.09 -0.61
CA ILE A 164 -21.44 6.29 -1.35
C ILE A 164 -20.51 6.50 -2.56
N LEU A 165 -19.20 6.31 -2.40
CA LEU A 165 -18.24 6.43 -3.50
C LEU A 165 -18.44 5.35 -4.57
N ILE A 166 -18.76 4.11 -4.19
CA ILE A 166 -19.12 3.04 -5.15
C ILE A 166 -20.34 3.47 -5.96
N ILE A 167 -21.41 3.91 -5.30
CA ILE A 167 -22.64 4.34 -5.99
C ILE A 167 -22.36 5.55 -6.88
N MET A 168 -21.58 6.52 -6.38
CA MET A 168 -21.18 7.71 -7.14
C MET A 168 -20.39 7.36 -8.41
N SER A 169 -19.56 6.31 -8.35
CA SER A 169 -18.76 5.85 -9.49
C SER A 169 -19.58 5.37 -10.68
N LEU A 170 -20.84 4.96 -10.45
CA LEU A 170 -21.76 4.55 -11.51
C LEU A 170 -22.18 5.72 -12.40
N TYR A 171 -22.17 6.94 -11.87
CA TYR A 171 -22.55 8.15 -12.59
C TYR A 171 -21.34 8.95 -13.05
N ILE A 172 -20.33 9.12 -12.17
CA ILE A 172 -19.17 9.98 -12.41
C ILE A 172 -17.88 9.29 -11.94
N PRO A 173 -17.35 8.30 -12.69
CA PRO A 173 -16.22 7.46 -12.26
C PRO A 173 -14.94 8.27 -12.03
N ARG A 174 -14.69 9.31 -12.84
CA ARG A 174 -13.50 10.17 -12.68
C ARG A 174 -13.47 10.90 -11.33
N VAL A 175 -14.60 11.44 -10.89
CA VAL A 175 -14.68 12.16 -9.61
C VAL A 175 -14.57 11.17 -8.44
N ALA A 176 -15.26 10.03 -8.53
CA ALA A 176 -15.19 8.98 -7.52
C ALA A 176 -13.75 8.46 -7.35
N MET A 177 -13.02 8.24 -8.44
CA MET A 177 -11.61 7.84 -8.39
C MET A 177 -10.75 8.87 -7.66
N ILE A 178 -10.83 10.15 -8.02
CA ILE A 178 -10.05 11.21 -7.36
C ILE A 178 -10.34 11.24 -5.85
N LEU A 179 -11.61 11.12 -5.46
CA LEU A 179 -12.01 11.04 -4.05
C LEU A 179 -11.42 9.82 -3.35
N TYR A 180 -11.46 8.63 -3.97
CA TYR A 180 -10.85 7.42 -3.42
C TYR A 180 -9.36 7.55 -3.16
N LEU A 181 -8.64 8.33 -3.98
CA LEU A 181 -7.21 8.51 -3.83
C LEU A 181 -6.86 9.60 -2.82
N ILE A 182 -7.64 10.69 -2.75
CA ILE A 182 -7.35 11.85 -1.89
C ILE A 182 -7.85 11.65 -0.46
N ILE A 183 -9.01 11.00 -0.25
CA ILE A 183 -9.60 10.83 1.08
C ILE A 183 -8.63 10.13 2.05
N PRO A 184 -7.96 9.02 1.69
CA PRO A 184 -6.98 8.36 2.57
C PRO A 184 -5.80 9.27 2.92
N VAL A 185 -5.33 10.09 1.97
CA VAL A 185 -4.25 11.06 2.19
C VAL A 185 -4.67 12.12 3.21
N ILE A 186 -5.89 12.66 3.07
CA ILE A 186 -6.42 13.65 4.01
C ILE A 186 -6.67 13.01 5.38
N SER A 187 -7.24 11.80 5.44
CA SER A 187 -7.49 11.05 6.67
C SER A 187 -6.20 10.81 7.46
N PHE A 188 -5.12 10.48 6.74
CA PHE A 188 -3.82 10.24 7.32
C PHE A 188 -3.13 11.52 7.83
N ILE A 189 -3.16 12.62 7.06
CA ILE A 189 -2.51 13.89 7.44
C ILE A 189 -3.30 14.60 8.54
N PHE A 190 -4.62 14.58 8.43
CA PHE A 190 -5.55 15.17 9.40
C PHE A 190 -6.39 14.06 10.03
N PRO A 191 -5.77 13.22 10.88
CA PRO A 191 -6.52 12.25 11.65
C PRO A 191 -7.51 13.05 12.50
N ASN A 192 -8.80 12.96 12.16
CA ASN A 192 -9.84 13.85 12.65
C ASN A 192 -9.69 14.08 14.16
N ARG A 193 -9.56 15.33 14.63
CA ARG A 193 -9.18 15.64 16.03
C ARG A 193 -10.14 15.08 17.09
N ILE A 194 -11.32 14.60 16.68
CA ILE A 194 -12.23 13.76 17.47
C ILE A 194 -11.53 12.49 18.00
N ARG A 195 -10.39 12.07 17.42
CA ARG A 195 -9.52 10.99 17.92
C ARG A 195 -8.93 11.23 19.31
N LEU A 196 -8.97 12.45 19.85
CA LEU A 196 -8.40 12.80 21.17
C LEU A 196 -9.36 13.55 22.11
N THR A 197 -10.54 14.00 21.64
CA THR A 197 -11.47 14.82 22.45
C THR A 197 -12.51 13.97 23.19
N ASN A 198 -12.06 12.98 23.95
CA ASN A 198 -12.89 12.43 25.02
C ASN A 198 -12.06 12.27 26.30
N LYS A 199 -11.24 13.30 26.54
CA LYS A 199 -10.52 13.50 27.77
C LYS A 199 -10.59 15.00 28.08
N ASP A 200 -11.78 15.43 28.46
CA ASP A 200 -12.03 16.47 29.47
C ASP A 200 -13.37 16.12 30.15
#